data_AF-A0A976KW03-F1
#
_entry.id   AF-A0A976KW03-F1
#
_cell.length_a   1.000
_cell.length_b   1.000
_cell.length_c   1.000
_cell.angle_alpha   90.00
_cell.angle_beta   90.00
_cell.angle_gamma   90.00
#
_symmetry.space_group_name_H-M   'P 1'
#
loop_
_entity.id
_entity.type
_entity.pdbx_description
1 polymer ?
#
loop_
_entity_poly.entity_id
_entity_poly.type
_entity_poly.pdbx_seq_one_letter_code
_entity_poly.pdbx_strand_id
1 'polypeptide(L)'
;MAHHEEQPQRGALLATIAMLAALVEAVAGVELALAPLSALATAAAAPRTAYIAAVLAGAGALTLVWLLRDRPRVAIPILLGWPLPTYYLLRPGLTNLGSALHGETIAHYFAGFLAAGSSAYVLSKWVQRANWGRWRVAIVTIGALGLLGLLVAHASEARPEMARWSQRSHLVGAALFLVTWPAALTMAWRSMSRSPSRWLAAVLLIPWTTRIALVGPSGLVGEIVPAQRTIWLGSTIVISAIALGFVYRPRVPVWVRITLAIVVAWFCLWLRGQYDRRFGQLESSLSGLLESFFGFTVPYPAYVADWQVSLMTVGVFFILITIATALVSSRDRKTGVALTLMTLGGLGLGSPHLALLVGTGAILLVDSGLDPDNPRPSRPRQPITPAAAQLATELGLDAPIVLDAESVVAVEGSVDGCPVRWRARPRGDLWEIQLSVGVIPRDRPKVRLLPNGAETTTSDATAHHHRVRGAIRALEPFGDALPEAIARFPAAEAAFYPAGAQLRIRAARSETIDANAFAQFIRVVATAMAKL
;
A
#
# COMPACT_ATOMS: atom_id res chain seq x y z
N MET A 1 -9.75 22.31 17.71
CA MET A 1 -9.04 21.98 16.45
C MET A 1 -7.94 20.92 16.69
N ALA A 2 -8.24 19.82 17.39
CA ALA A 2 -7.24 18.84 17.84
C ALA A 2 -7.69 17.39 17.61
N HIS A 3 -8.23 17.07 16.43
CA HIS A 3 -8.71 15.71 16.11
C HIS A 3 -8.00 15.01 14.95
N HIS A 4 -6.93 15.60 14.39
CA HIS A 4 -6.25 15.01 13.22
C HIS A 4 -5.00 14.17 13.52
N GLU A 5 -4.49 14.12 14.75
CA GLU A 5 -3.27 13.37 15.08
C GLU A 5 -3.50 11.95 15.66
N GLU A 6 -4.72 11.58 16.07
CA GLU A 6 -4.99 10.25 16.67
C GLU A 6 -5.21 9.11 15.66
N GLN A 7 -5.57 9.39 14.42
CA GLN A 7 -5.84 8.35 13.40
C GLN A 7 -4.63 7.47 13.02
N PRO A 8 -3.37 7.96 12.90
CA PRO A 8 -2.24 7.10 12.57
C PRO A 8 -1.91 6.05 13.63
N GLN A 9 -2.09 6.36 14.93
CA GLN A 9 -1.80 5.42 16.03
C GLN A 9 -2.83 4.29 16.12
N ARG A 10 -4.12 4.60 15.98
CA ARG A 10 -5.22 3.61 15.98
C ARG A 10 -5.08 2.59 14.86
N GLY A 11 -4.52 3.06 13.75
CA GLY A 11 -4.27 2.25 12.60
C GLY A 11 -3.13 1.25 12.74
N ALA A 12 -2.02 1.68 13.36
CA ALA A 12 -0.92 0.81 13.71
C ALA A 12 -1.35 -0.26 14.72
N LEU A 13 -2.20 0.10 15.71
CA LEU A 13 -2.72 -0.85 16.70
C LEU A 13 -3.54 -1.98 16.06
N LEU A 14 -4.51 -1.66 15.19
CA LEU A 14 -5.32 -2.67 14.50
C LEU A 14 -4.47 -3.56 13.57
N ALA A 15 -3.45 -3.00 12.95
CA ALA A 15 -2.51 -3.75 12.11
C ALA A 15 -1.63 -4.69 12.95
N THR A 16 -1.16 -4.24 14.11
CA THR A 16 -0.42 -5.06 15.07
C THR A 16 -1.30 -6.19 15.59
N ILE A 17 -2.58 -5.91 15.90
CA ILE A 17 -3.55 -6.93 16.32
C ILE A 17 -3.81 -7.93 15.19
N ALA A 18 -4.01 -7.47 13.95
CA ALA A 18 -4.18 -8.35 12.79
C ALA A 18 -2.92 -9.19 12.50
N MET A 19 -1.73 -8.61 12.64
CA MET A 19 -0.47 -9.35 12.53
C MET A 19 -0.28 -10.37 13.65
N LEU A 20 -0.61 -10.01 14.90
CA LEU A 20 -0.56 -10.94 16.03
C LEU A 20 -1.57 -12.06 15.83
N ALA A 21 -2.78 -11.77 15.37
CA ALA A 21 -3.79 -12.77 15.05
C ALA A 21 -3.30 -13.72 13.94
N ALA A 22 -2.76 -13.18 12.84
CA ALA A 22 -2.21 -13.98 11.74
C ALA A 22 -0.97 -14.80 12.16
N LEU A 23 -0.12 -14.26 13.05
CA LEU A 23 1.04 -14.97 13.60
C LEU A 23 0.57 -16.09 14.54
N VAL A 24 -0.41 -15.82 15.39
CA VAL A 24 -1.02 -16.82 16.28
C VAL A 24 -1.71 -17.91 15.46
N GLU A 25 -2.41 -17.55 14.39
CA GLU A 25 -3.02 -18.49 13.45
C GLU A 25 -1.97 -19.33 12.71
N ALA A 26 -0.88 -18.72 12.25
CA ALA A 26 0.23 -19.45 11.63
C ALA A 26 0.92 -20.41 12.61
N VAL A 27 1.14 -19.97 13.85
CA VAL A 27 1.69 -20.83 14.92
C VAL A 27 0.71 -21.94 15.27
N ALA A 28 -0.58 -21.64 15.39
CA ALA A 28 -1.63 -22.63 15.65
C ALA A 28 -1.77 -23.65 14.52
N GLY A 29 -1.66 -23.23 13.26
CA GLY A 29 -1.64 -24.11 12.09
C GLY A 29 -0.41 -25.00 12.05
N VAL A 30 0.76 -24.48 12.46
CA VAL A 30 1.97 -25.28 12.63
C VAL A 30 1.83 -26.25 13.81
N GLU A 31 1.26 -25.84 14.94
CA GLU A 31 0.95 -26.74 16.06
C GLU A 31 -0.04 -27.83 15.66
N LEU A 32 -1.05 -27.49 14.84
CA LEU A 32 -1.97 -28.47 14.26
C LEU A 32 -1.25 -29.47 13.38
N ALA A 33 -0.34 -28.96 12.54
CA ALA A 33 0.44 -29.78 11.64
C ALA A 33 1.44 -30.68 12.37
N LEU A 34 1.88 -30.28 13.56
CA LEU A 34 2.77 -31.03 14.45
C LEU A 34 2.04 -32.02 15.37
N ALA A 35 0.70 -32.01 15.38
CA ALA A 35 -0.07 -32.82 16.30
C ALA A 35 -0.17 -34.28 15.84
N PRO A 36 -0.02 -35.25 16.75
CA PRO A 36 -0.19 -36.66 16.40
C PRO A 36 -1.63 -36.94 15.94
N LEU A 37 -1.79 -37.83 14.96
CA LEU A 37 -3.08 -38.20 14.36
C LEU A 37 -4.16 -38.59 15.39
N SER A 38 -3.77 -39.25 16.48
CA SER A 38 -4.69 -39.59 17.58
C SER A 38 -5.21 -38.36 18.33
N ALA A 39 -4.38 -37.34 18.52
CA ALA A 39 -4.79 -36.07 19.13
C ALA A 39 -5.67 -35.25 18.18
N LEU A 40 -5.38 -35.26 16.86
CA LEU A 40 -6.22 -34.65 15.83
C LEU A 40 -7.60 -35.33 15.74
N ALA A 41 -7.67 -36.65 15.77
CA ALA A 41 -8.93 -37.39 15.76
C ALA A 41 -9.78 -37.05 17.01
N THR A 42 -9.13 -36.93 18.17
CA THR A 42 -9.79 -36.53 19.42
C THR A 42 -10.31 -35.08 19.36
N ALA A 43 -9.52 -34.17 18.77
CA ALA A 43 -9.91 -32.78 18.57
C ALA A 43 -11.03 -32.62 17.52
N ALA A 44 -11.03 -33.45 16.47
CA ALA A 44 -12.05 -33.47 15.43
C ALA A 44 -13.39 -34.03 15.94
N ALA A 45 -13.34 -34.98 16.89
CA ALA A 45 -14.51 -35.53 17.56
C ALA A 45 -15.15 -34.56 18.58
N ALA A 46 -14.43 -33.50 18.99
CA ALA A 46 -14.97 -32.50 19.90
C ALA A 46 -16.13 -31.70 19.25
N PRO A 47 -17.19 -31.36 20.01
CA PRO A 47 -18.36 -30.67 19.47
C PRO A 47 -18.01 -29.26 18.98
N ARG A 48 -18.21 -29.01 17.68
CA ARG A 48 -17.92 -27.74 16.99
C ARG A 48 -18.66 -26.52 17.56
N THR A 49 -19.80 -26.75 18.20
CA THR A 49 -20.69 -25.71 18.72
C THR A 49 -20.01 -24.85 19.79
N ALA A 50 -19.20 -25.45 20.66
CA ALA A 50 -18.46 -24.71 21.69
C ALA A 50 -17.42 -23.76 21.07
N TYR A 51 -16.72 -24.20 20.03
CA TYR A 51 -15.73 -23.40 19.31
C TYR A 51 -16.39 -22.25 18.52
N ILE A 52 -17.49 -22.51 17.82
CA ILE A 52 -18.26 -21.48 17.10
C ILE A 52 -18.80 -20.43 18.07
N ALA A 53 -19.37 -20.86 19.21
CA ALA A 53 -19.88 -19.93 20.23
C ALA A 53 -18.78 -19.05 20.82
N ALA A 54 -17.58 -19.61 21.07
CA ALA A 54 -16.43 -18.86 21.55
C ALA A 54 -15.97 -17.80 20.53
N VAL A 55 -15.90 -18.16 19.24
CA VAL A 55 -15.52 -17.22 18.17
C VAL A 55 -16.57 -16.12 18.00
N LEU A 56 -17.86 -16.44 17.97
CA LEU A 56 -18.93 -15.45 17.86
C LEU A 56 -18.96 -14.50 19.06
N ALA A 57 -18.73 -15.01 20.27
CA ALA A 57 -18.62 -14.18 21.47
C ALA A 57 -17.41 -13.25 21.42
N GLY A 58 -16.24 -13.75 20.98
CA GLY A 58 -15.04 -12.94 20.81
C GLY A 58 -15.18 -11.86 19.73
N ALA A 59 -15.70 -12.23 18.55
CA ALA A 59 -15.94 -11.31 17.44
C ALA A 59 -17.02 -10.26 17.81
N GLY A 60 -18.08 -10.67 18.49
CA GLY A 60 -19.12 -9.79 19.02
C GLY A 60 -18.55 -8.80 20.03
N ALA A 61 -17.73 -9.26 20.98
CA ALA A 61 -17.07 -8.41 21.95
C ALA A 61 -16.12 -7.40 21.30
N LEU A 62 -15.29 -7.83 20.34
CA LEU A 62 -14.39 -6.95 19.59
C LEU A 62 -15.16 -5.90 18.76
N THR A 63 -16.25 -6.31 18.11
CA THR A 63 -17.12 -5.40 17.37
C THR A 63 -17.78 -4.38 18.29
N LEU A 64 -18.24 -4.83 19.45
CA LEU A 64 -18.90 -3.97 20.43
C LEU A 64 -17.90 -2.99 21.07
N VAL A 65 -16.67 -3.43 21.35
CA VAL A 65 -15.58 -2.53 21.78
C VAL A 65 -15.20 -1.53 20.70
N TRP A 66 -15.21 -1.94 19.44
CA TRP A 66 -15.00 -1.02 18.33
C TRP A 66 -16.13 0.02 18.19
N LEU A 67 -17.39 -0.39 18.40
CA LEU A 67 -18.55 0.51 18.41
C LEU A 67 -18.55 1.46 19.63
N LEU A 68 -18.11 0.97 20.79
CA LEU A 68 -18.05 1.70 22.06
C LEU A 68 -16.69 2.37 22.30
N ARG A 69 -15.85 2.48 21.26
CA ARG A 69 -14.47 2.98 21.37
C ARG A 69 -14.33 4.37 21.98
N ASP A 70 -15.34 5.23 21.79
CA ASP A 70 -15.36 6.59 22.34
C ASP A 70 -15.87 6.62 23.81
N ARG A 71 -16.18 5.45 24.38
CA ARG A 71 -16.67 5.25 25.75
C ARG A 71 -15.91 4.11 26.45
N PRO A 72 -14.60 4.27 26.73
CA PRO A 72 -13.76 3.20 27.28
C PRO A 72 -14.24 2.67 28.64
N ARG A 73 -14.87 3.53 29.46
CA ARG A 73 -15.48 3.16 30.74
C ARG A 73 -16.64 2.16 30.61
N VAL A 74 -17.26 2.07 29.42
CA VAL A 74 -18.34 1.12 29.10
C VAL A 74 -17.77 -0.09 28.36
N ALA A 75 -16.80 0.12 27.46
CA ALA A 75 -16.20 -0.95 26.67
C ALA A 75 -15.39 -1.96 27.52
N ILE A 76 -14.63 -1.50 28.53
CA ILE A 76 -13.81 -2.36 29.40
C ILE A 76 -14.65 -3.36 30.21
N PRO A 77 -15.68 -2.95 30.97
CA PRO A 77 -16.50 -3.90 31.73
C PRO A 77 -17.30 -4.84 30.83
N ILE A 78 -17.64 -4.46 29.60
CA ILE A 78 -18.26 -5.35 28.61
C ILE A 78 -17.27 -6.38 28.08
N LEU A 79 -16.03 -5.96 27.78
CA LEU A 79 -14.96 -6.86 27.33
C LEU A 79 -14.45 -7.77 28.45
N LEU A 80 -14.69 -7.45 29.71
CA LEU A 80 -14.46 -8.34 30.85
C LEU A 80 -15.71 -9.16 31.22
N GLY A 81 -16.91 -8.62 31.02
CA GLY A 81 -18.18 -9.24 31.43
C GLY A 81 -18.76 -10.23 30.42
N TRP A 82 -18.38 -10.14 29.14
CA TRP A 82 -18.86 -11.04 28.10
C TRP A 82 -17.88 -12.19 27.82
N PRO A 83 -16.62 -11.94 27.39
CA PRO A 83 -15.74 -13.01 26.90
C PRO A 83 -15.27 -13.95 28.00
N LEU A 84 -15.04 -13.43 29.23
CA LEU A 84 -14.57 -14.22 30.37
C LEU A 84 -15.62 -15.23 30.85
N PRO A 85 -16.90 -14.85 31.06
CA PRO A 85 -17.95 -15.82 31.38
C PRO A 85 -18.21 -16.80 30.23
N THR A 86 -18.22 -16.34 28.98
CA THR A 86 -18.36 -17.23 27.83
C THR A 86 -17.21 -18.24 27.74
N TYR A 87 -15.97 -17.80 27.94
CA TYR A 87 -14.81 -18.69 28.01
C TYR A 87 -14.91 -19.66 29.19
N TYR A 88 -15.31 -19.19 30.38
CA TYR A 88 -15.42 -20.05 31.57
C TYR A 88 -16.50 -21.13 31.43
N LEU A 89 -17.61 -20.82 30.76
CA LEU A 89 -18.68 -21.78 30.45
C LEU A 89 -18.27 -22.78 29.37
N LEU A 90 -17.48 -22.34 28.38
CA LEU A 90 -17.07 -23.17 27.24
C LEU A 90 -15.78 -23.96 27.50
N ARG A 91 -14.96 -23.56 28.50
CA ARG A 91 -13.66 -24.19 28.81
C ARG A 91 -13.68 -25.71 28.91
N PRO A 92 -14.71 -26.39 29.44
CA PRO A 92 -14.67 -27.85 29.58
C PRO A 92 -14.73 -28.57 28.22
N GLY A 93 -15.24 -27.91 27.17
CA GLY A 93 -15.32 -28.43 25.81
C GLY A 93 -14.24 -27.90 24.85
N LEU A 94 -13.38 -26.98 25.32
CA LEU A 94 -12.31 -26.37 24.52
C LEU A 94 -10.98 -27.05 24.84
N THR A 95 -10.32 -27.59 23.82
CA THR A 95 -8.92 -28.04 23.90
C THR A 95 -8.06 -27.09 23.06
N ASN A 96 -6.77 -26.96 23.38
CA ASN A 96 -5.85 -26.12 22.57
C ASN A 96 -5.83 -26.61 21.11
N LEU A 97 -5.75 -27.93 20.92
CA LEU A 97 -5.73 -28.55 19.60
C LEU A 97 -7.06 -28.40 18.84
N GLY A 98 -8.20 -28.58 19.54
CA GLY A 98 -9.52 -28.32 18.95
C GLY A 98 -9.75 -26.85 18.64
N SER A 99 -9.18 -25.94 19.44
CA SER A 99 -9.27 -24.50 19.19
C SER A 99 -8.49 -24.11 17.96
N ALA A 100 -7.33 -24.72 17.73
CA ALA A 100 -6.57 -24.52 16.51
C ALA A 100 -7.27 -25.16 15.30
N LEU A 101 -7.80 -26.39 15.41
CA LEU A 101 -8.44 -27.13 14.29
C LEU A 101 -9.75 -26.46 13.84
N HIS A 102 -10.66 -26.24 14.79
CA HIS A 102 -11.93 -25.60 14.51
C HIS A 102 -11.76 -24.11 14.30
N GLY A 103 -10.78 -23.47 14.95
CA GLY A 103 -10.45 -22.06 14.76
C GLY A 103 -9.96 -21.75 13.35
N GLU A 104 -9.06 -22.58 12.80
CA GLU A 104 -8.60 -22.47 11.40
C GLU A 104 -9.78 -22.61 10.44
N THR A 105 -10.61 -23.64 10.65
CA THR A 105 -11.82 -23.84 9.83
C THR A 105 -12.76 -22.65 9.93
N ILE A 106 -13.12 -22.21 11.15
CA ILE A 106 -14.03 -21.07 11.35
C ILE A 106 -13.45 -19.80 10.75
N ALA A 107 -12.15 -19.55 10.90
CA ALA A 107 -11.47 -18.38 10.33
C ALA A 107 -11.56 -18.38 8.80
N HIS A 108 -11.29 -19.50 8.13
CA HIS A 108 -11.37 -19.61 6.67
C HIS A 108 -12.80 -19.43 6.14
N TYR A 109 -13.80 -20.04 6.78
CA TYR A 109 -15.20 -19.88 6.39
C TYR A 109 -15.70 -18.45 6.65
N PHE A 110 -15.41 -17.88 7.81
CA PHE A 110 -15.80 -16.51 8.16
C PHE A 110 -15.10 -15.47 7.26
N ALA A 111 -13.81 -15.66 6.99
CA ALA A 111 -13.06 -14.85 6.04
C ALA A 111 -13.64 -14.96 4.63
N GLY A 112 -14.09 -16.14 4.20
CA GLY A 112 -14.81 -16.35 2.94
C GLY A 112 -16.11 -15.54 2.84
N PHE A 113 -16.93 -15.50 3.89
CA PHE A 113 -18.15 -14.67 3.92
C PHE A 113 -17.85 -13.17 3.92
N LEU A 114 -16.89 -12.72 4.73
CA LEU A 114 -16.45 -11.32 4.73
C LEU A 114 -15.86 -10.92 3.38
N ALA A 115 -15.14 -11.84 2.73
CA ALA A 115 -14.57 -11.66 1.42
C ALA A 115 -15.66 -11.53 0.35
N ALA A 116 -16.69 -12.38 0.40
CA ALA A 116 -17.86 -12.27 -0.47
C ALA A 116 -18.62 -10.94 -0.29
N GLY A 117 -18.88 -10.53 0.96
CA GLY A 117 -19.52 -9.25 1.26
C GLY A 117 -18.70 -8.05 0.80
N SER A 118 -17.38 -8.08 1.03
CA SER A 118 -16.45 -7.05 0.55
C SER A 118 -16.42 -6.98 -0.98
N SER A 119 -16.49 -8.13 -1.65
CA SER A 119 -16.54 -8.22 -3.10
C SER A 119 -17.80 -7.63 -3.68
N ALA A 120 -18.97 -7.98 -3.13
CA ALA A 120 -20.24 -7.40 -3.55
C ALA A 120 -20.23 -5.86 -3.37
N TYR A 121 -19.68 -5.38 -2.26
CA TYR A 121 -19.53 -3.95 -2.00
C TYR A 121 -18.62 -3.26 -3.03
N VAL A 122 -17.42 -3.80 -3.30
CA VAL A 122 -16.49 -3.24 -4.30
C VAL A 122 -17.10 -3.25 -5.70
N LEU A 123 -17.72 -4.36 -6.11
CA LEU A 123 -18.38 -4.47 -7.41
C LEU A 123 -19.51 -3.46 -7.55
N SER A 124 -20.32 -3.25 -6.50
CA SER A 124 -21.39 -2.23 -6.51
C SER A 124 -20.83 -0.80 -6.70
N LYS A 125 -19.66 -0.50 -6.12
CA LYS A 125 -18.97 0.79 -6.34
C LYS A 125 -18.51 0.93 -7.78
N TRP A 126 -18.00 -0.14 -8.38
CA TRP A 126 -17.51 -0.09 -9.76
C TRP A 126 -18.63 0.16 -10.77
N VAL A 127 -19.87 -0.28 -10.50
CA VAL A 127 -21.05 0.09 -11.31
C VAL A 127 -21.23 1.60 -11.38
N GLN A 128 -20.97 2.29 -10.27
CA GLN A 128 -21.14 3.74 -10.14
C GLN A 128 -19.99 4.54 -10.76
N ARG A 129 -18.90 3.90 -11.22
CA ARG A 129 -17.74 4.59 -11.81
C ARG A 129 -18.01 5.00 -13.27
N ALA A 130 -18.47 6.23 -13.47
CA ALA A 130 -18.76 6.81 -14.78
C ALA A 130 -17.61 6.66 -15.80
N ASN A 131 -16.37 6.86 -15.35
CA ASN A 131 -15.15 6.93 -16.17
C ASN A 131 -14.77 5.61 -16.86
N TRP A 132 -15.41 4.49 -16.51
CA TRP A 132 -15.16 3.17 -17.11
C TRP A 132 -16.08 2.88 -18.30
N GLY A 133 -16.95 3.81 -18.67
CA GLY A 133 -17.84 3.67 -19.83
C GLY A 133 -18.77 2.44 -19.74
N ARG A 134 -19.15 1.88 -20.88
CA ARG A 134 -20.09 0.74 -20.97
C ARG A 134 -19.49 -0.59 -20.48
N TRP A 135 -18.17 -0.74 -20.57
CA TRP A 135 -17.45 -1.95 -20.14
C TRP A 135 -17.51 -2.20 -18.63
N ARG A 136 -17.84 -1.18 -17.82
CA ARG A 136 -18.02 -1.34 -16.36
C ARG A 136 -19.12 -2.33 -16.01
N VAL A 137 -20.22 -2.34 -16.79
CA VAL A 137 -21.34 -3.26 -16.55
C VAL A 137 -20.89 -4.67 -16.84
N ALA A 138 -20.21 -4.90 -17.96
CA ALA A 138 -19.70 -6.22 -18.34
C ALA A 138 -18.76 -6.80 -17.26
N ILE A 139 -17.77 -6.04 -16.79
CA ILE A 139 -16.83 -6.51 -15.75
C ILE A 139 -17.56 -6.79 -14.44
N VAL A 140 -18.46 -5.90 -14.00
CA VAL A 140 -19.21 -6.13 -12.76
C VAL A 140 -20.11 -7.36 -12.89
N THR A 141 -20.78 -7.55 -14.03
CA THR A 141 -21.60 -8.73 -14.27
C THR A 141 -20.75 -10.01 -14.24
N ILE A 142 -19.59 -10.02 -14.89
CA ILE A 142 -18.65 -11.15 -14.85
C ILE A 142 -18.23 -11.45 -13.40
N GLY A 143 -17.82 -10.43 -12.65
CA GLY A 143 -17.43 -10.58 -11.25
C GLY A 143 -18.55 -11.04 -10.34
N ALA A 144 -19.76 -10.53 -10.54
CA ALA A 144 -20.94 -10.91 -9.76
C ALA A 144 -21.35 -12.37 -10.05
N LEU A 145 -21.31 -12.80 -11.31
CA LEU A 145 -21.55 -14.20 -11.68
C LEU A 145 -20.47 -15.13 -11.13
N GLY A 146 -19.20 -14.72 -11.16
CA GLY A 146 -18.11 -15.46 -10.54
C GLY A 146 -18.28 -15.63 -9.04
N LEU A 147 -18.59 -14.53 -8.34
CA LEU A 147 -18.88 -14.52 -6.90
C LEU A 147 -20.07 -15.43 -6.56
N LEU A 148 -21.16 -15.35 -7.33
CA LEU A 148 -22.33 -16.20 -7.14
C LEU A 148 -21.98 -17.68 -7.36
N GLY A 149 -21.21 -18.00 -8.40
CA GLY A 149 -20.75 -19.37 -8.67
C GLY A 149 -19.93 -19.96 -7.51
N LEU A 150 -19.03 -19.16 -6.93
CA LEU A 150 -18.24 -19.56 -5.76
C LEU A 150 -19.09 -19.73 -4.49
N LEU A 151 -20.08 -18.87 -4.27
CA LEU A 151 -21.03 -19.02 -3.15
C LEU A 151 -21.91 -20.26 -3.31
N VAL A 152 -22.36 -20.55 -4.53
CA VAL A 152 -23.11 -21.78 -4.83
C VAL A 152 -22.24 -23.01 -4.60
N ALA A 153 -20.99 -23.00 -5.08
CA ALA A 153 -20.03 -24.07 -4.84
C ALA A 153 -19.85 -24.31 -3.33
N HIS A 154 -19.61 -23.24 -2.58
CA HIS A 154 -19.47 -23.29 -1.12
C HIS A 154 -20.69 -23.85 -0.41
N ALA A 155 -21.91 -23.40 -0.77
CA ALA A 155 -23.15 -23.92 -0.19
C ALA A 155 -23.39 -25.40 -0.53
N SER A 156 -22.93 -25.84 -1.70
CA SER A 156 -23.09 -27.21 -2.17
C SER A 156 -22.05 -28.19 -1.62
N GLU A 157 -20.91 -27.74 -1.09
CA GLU A 157 -19.91 -28.60 -0.43
C GLU A 157 -20.49 -29.35 0.78
N ALA A 158 -21.48 -28.77 1.46
CA ALA A 158 -22.16 -29.40 2.59
C ALA A 158 -23.09 -30.56 2.19
N ARG A 159 -23.32 -30.80 0.88
CA ARG A 159 -24.29 -31.78 0.37
C ARG A 159 -23.62 -32.73 -0.62
N PRO A 160 -23.36 -34.00 -0.24
CA PRO A 160 -22.70 -34.98 -1.11
C PRO A 160 -23.40 -35.18 -2.46
N GLU A 161 -24.73 -35.11 -2.47
CA GLU A 161 -25.58 -35.24 -3.67
C GLU A 161 -25.33 -34.14 -4.72
N MET A 162 -24.75 -33.01 -4.31
CA MET A 162 -24.48 -31.85 -5.17
C MET A 162 -23.02 -31.76 -5.61
N ALA A 163 -22.18 -32.79 -5.39
CA ALA A 163 -20.74 -32.75 -5.65
C ALA A 163 -20.38 -32.34 -7.10
N ARG A 164 -21.10 -32.86 -8.11
CA ARG A 164 -20.86 -32.49 -9.53
C ARG A 164 -21.21 -31.03 -9.82
N TRP A 165 -22.24 -30.51 -9.18
CA TRP A 165 -22.62 -29.10 -9.28
C TRP A 165 -21.62 -28.22 -8.55
N SER A 166 -21.13 -28.65 -7.38
CA SER A 166 -20.09 -27.96 -6.63
C SER A 166 -18.82 -27.76 -7.47
N GLN A 167 -18.31 -28.83 -8.09
CA GLN A 167 -17.08 -28.76 -8.87
C GLN A 167 -17.21 -27.86 -10.11
N ARG A 168 -18.33 -27.94 -10.84
CA ARG A 168 -18.57 -27.08 -12.03
C ARG A 168 -18.77 -25.62 -11.62
N SER A 169 -19.55 -25.36 -10.59
CA SER A 169 -19.77 -24.02 -10.06
C SER A 169 -18.47 -23.41 -9.51
N HIS A 170 -17.60 -24.23 -8.91
CA HIS A 170 -16.28 -23.80 -8.47
C HIS A 170 -15.42 -23.40 -9.67
N LEU A 171 -15.27 -24.26 -10.69
CA LEU A 171 -14.47 -23.95 -11.88
C LEU A 171 -14.92 -22.66 -12.57
N VAL A 172 -16.22 -22.58 -12.89
CA VAL A 172 -16.78 -21.44 -13.62
C VAL A 172 -16.76 -20.18 -12.74
N GLY A 173 -17.11 -20.33 -11.46
CA GLY A 173 -17.08 -19.26 -10.46
C GLY A 173 -15.69 -18.68 -10.30
N ALA A 174 -14.68 -19.52 -10.07
CA ALA A 174 -13.27 -19.13 -9.95
C ALA A 174 -12.79 -18.46 -11.24
N ALA A 175 -13.04 -19.05 -12.42
CA ALA A 175 -12.63 -18.47 -13.69
C ALA A 175 -13.20 -17.05 -13.91
N LEU A 176 -14.51 -16.88 -13.73
CA LEU A 176 -15.16 -15.58 -13.92
C LEU A 176 -14.71 -14.57 -12.85
N PHE A 177 -14.59 -15.00 -11.60
CA PHE A 177 -14.20 -14.10 -10.52
C PHE A 177 -12.74 -13.66 -10.63
N LEU A 178 -11.84 -14.59 -10.94
CA LEU A 178 -10.42 -14.31 -11.09
C LEU A 178 -10.10 -13.58 -12.40
N VAL A 179 -10.88 -13.73 -13.47
CA VAL A 179 -10.69 -12.89 -14.68
C VAL A 179 -11.24 -11.46 -14.50
N THR A 180 -11.96 -11.19 -13.41
CA THR A 180 -12.48 -9.85 -13.14
C THR A 180 -11.34 -8.88 -12.81
N TRP A 181 -10.31 -9.32 -12.10
CA TRP A 181 -9.21 -8.43 -11.68
C TRP A 181 -8.29 -7.94 -12.81
N PRO A 182 -7.84 -8.74 -13.80
CA PRO A 182 -6.96 -8.24 -14.85
C PRO A 182 -7.76 -7.35 -15.81
N ALA A 183 -9.02 -7.69 -16.08
CA ALA A 183 -9.94 -6.85 -16.86
C ALA A 183 -10.20 -5.51 -16.16
N ALA A 184 -10.44 -5.52 -14.84
CA ALA A 184 -10.57 -4.30 -14.08
C ALA A 184 -9.26 -3.50 -14.06
N LEU A 185 -8.10 -4.16 -13.94
CA LEU A 185 -6.79 -3.53 -13.97
C LEU A 185 -6.50 -2.84 -15.30
N THR A 186 -6.81 -3.46 -16.44
CA THR A 186 -6.58 -2.85 -17.77
C THR A 186 -7.42 -1.59 -17.95
N MET A 187 -8.67 -1.59 -17.49
CA MET A 187 -9.54 -0.41 -17.51
C MET A 187 -9.12 0.64 -16.49
N ALA A 188 -8.72 0.20 -15.30
CA ALA A 188 -8.24 1.04 -14.22
C ALA A 188 -6.88 1.67 -14.53
N TRP A 189 -6.10 1.10 -15.46
CA TRP A 189 -4.67 1.38 -15.65
C TRP A 189 -4.36 2.88 -15.74
N ARG A 190 -5.10 3.63 -16.56
CA ARG A 190 -4.88 5.08 -16.72
C ARG A 190 -5.36 5.89 -15.52
N SER A 191 -6.36 5.38 -14.80
CA SER A 191 -7.02 6.07 -13.69
C SER A 191 -6.40 5.80 -12.31
N MET A 192 -5.60 4.74 -12.17
CA MET A 192 -4.86 4.45 -10.93
C MET A 192 -3.86 5.57 -10.63
N SER A 193 -3.97 6.16 -9.44
CA SER A 193 -3.31 7.42 -9.05
C SER A 193 -1.79 7.28 -8.81
N ARG A 194 -1.28 6.04 -8.70
CA ARG A 194 0.13 5.76 -8.36
C ARG A 194 0.75 4.76 -9.33
N SER A 195 1.88 5.13 -9.92
CA SER A 195 2.80 4.21 -10.64
C SER A 195 3.05 2.91 -9.87
N PRO A 196 3.41 2.92 -8.56
CA PRO A 196 3.69 1.67 -7.84
C PRO A 196 2.49 0.74 -7.66
N SER A 197 1.24 1.25 -7.59
CA SER A 197 0.05 0.40 -7.47
C SER A 197 -0.26 -0.37 -8.75
N ARG A 198 0.00 0.24 -9.91
CA ARG A 198 -0.13 -0.40 -11.23
C ARG A 198 0.85 -1.55 -11.37
N TRP A 199 2.10 -1.29 -11.01
CA TRP A 199 3.17 -2.29 -11.06
C TRP A 199 2.99 -3.39 -10.02
N LEU A 200 2.49 -3.07 -8.82
CA LEU A 200 2.14 -4.06 -7.79
C LEU A 200 1.13 -5.08 -8.34
N ALA A 201 0.02 -4.61 -8.92
CA ALA A 201 -1.00 -5.48 -9.49
C ALA A 201 -0.46 -6.29 -10.69
N ALA A 202 0.37 -5.67 -11.53
CA ALA A 202 1.00 -6.34 -12.67
C ALA A 202 2.00 -7.44 -12.26
N VAL A 203 2.80 -7.21 -11.22
CA VAL A 203 3.75 -8.20 -10.70
C VAL A 203 3.01 -9.40 -10.10
N LEU A 204 1.92 -9.15 -9.39
CA LEU A 204 1.11 -10.22 -8.78
C LEU A 204 0.32 -11.07 -9.80
N LEU A 205 0.16 -10.60 -11.05
CA LEU A 205 -0.36 -11.42 -12.14
C LEU A 205 0.61 -12.54 -12.53
N ILE A 206 1.93 -12.36 -12.35
CA ILE A 206 2.94 -13.27 -12.91
C ILE A 206 2.83 -14.70 -12.34
N PRO A 207 2.76 -14.94 -11.01
CA PRO A 207 2.64 -16.30 -10.48
C PRO A 207 1.32 -16.96 -10.91
N TRP A 208 0.26 -16.16 -11.00
CA TRP A 208 -1.08 -16.58 -11.41
C TRP A 208 -1.14 -17.03 -12.87
N THR A 209 -0.63 -16.21 -13.80
CA THR A 209 -0.60 -16.56 -15.22
C THR A 209 0.35 -17.73 -15.46
N THR A 210 1.46 -17.79 -14.73
CA THR A 210 2.39 -18.93 -14.79
C THR A 210 1.71 -20.22 -14.35
N ARG A 211 0.94 -20.20 -13.24
CA ARG A 211 0.17 -21.37 -12.80
C ARG A 211 -0.79 -21.86 -13.88
N ILE A 212 -1.59 -20.95 -14.45
CA ILE A 212 -2.56 -21.28 -15.51
C ILE A 212 -1.84 -21.81 -16.75
N ALA A 213 -0.67 -21.26 -17.10
CA ALA A 213 0.13 -21.76 -18.22
C ALA A 213 0.70 -23.16 -17.99
N LEU A 214 1.05 -23.51 -16.74
CA LEU A 214 1.65 -24.79 -16.40
C LEU A 214 0.63 -25.93 -16.23
N VAL A 215 -0.59 -25.65 -15.76
CA VAL A 215 -1.61 -26.66 -15.44
C VAL A 215 -2.85 -26.56 -16.34
N GLY A 216 -3.04 -25.43 -17.02
CA GLY A 216 -4.24 -25.16 -17.80
C GLY A 216 -5.42 -24.71 -16.93
N PRO A 217 -6.66 -24.81 -17.46
CA PRO A 217 -7.86 -24.36 -16.76
C PRO A 217 -8.12 -25.05 -15.42
N SER A 218 -7.63 -26.28 -15.25
CA SER A 218 -7.76 -27.04 -14.01
C SER A 218 -6.93 -26.48 -12.86
N GLY A 219 -5.93 -25.65 -13.14
CA GLY A 219 -5.22 -24.87 -12.11
C GLY A 219 -6.15 -23.91 -11.34
N LEU A 220 -7.32 -23.56 -11.89
CA LEU A 220 -8.35 -22.71 -11.26
C LEU A 220 -9.25 -23.46 -10.27
N VAL A 221 -9.26 -24.80 -10.31
CA VAL A 221 -9.93 -25.66 -9.31
C VAL A 221 -8.93 -26.38 -8.41
N GLY A 222 -7.68 -25.92 -8.46
CA GLY A 222 -6.65 -26.33 -7.54
C GLY A 222 -5.90 -27.60 -7.86
N GLU A 223 -5.86 -28.00 -9.13
CA GLU A 223 -4.92 -29.03 -9.56
C GLU A 223 -3.48 -28.61 -9.23
N ILE A 224 -2.72 -29.54 -8.64
CA ILE A 224 -1.35 -29.32 -8.17
C ILE A 224 -0.41 -29.27 -9.38
N VAL A 225 0.53 -28.33 -9.39
CA VAL A 225 1.54 -28.29 -10.46
C VAL A 225 2.40 -29.55 -10.39
N PRO A 226 2.60 -30.27 -11.51
CA PRO A 226 3.48 -31.45 -11.55
C PRO A 226 4.89 -31.12 -11.08
N ALA A 227 5.52 -32.06 -10.35
CA ALA A 227 6.83 -31.85 -9.73
C ALA A 227 7.92 -31.35 -10.70
N GLN A 228 7.89 -31.80 -11.96
CA GLN A 228 8.86 -31.38 -12.99
C GLN A 228 8.73 -29.90 -13.37
N ARG A 229 7.57 -29.28 -13.10
CA ARG A 229 7.26 -27.88 -13.43
C ARG A 229 7.30 -26.96 -12.21
N THR A 230 7.44 -27.51 -11.00
CA THR A 230 7.47 -26.75 -9.74
C THR A 230 8.53 -25.65 -9.72
N ILE A 231 9.71 -25.89 -10.30
CA ILE A 231 10.79 -24.90 -10.34
C ILE A 231 10.37 -23.60 -11.05
N TRP A 232 9.53 -23.70 -12.09
CA TRP A 232 9.05 -22.53 -12.84
C TRP A 232 8.08 -21.72 -11.99
N LEU A 233 7.09 -22.37 -11.38
CA LEU A 233 6.14 -21.67 -10.51
C LEU A 233 6.86 -21.07 -9.29
N GLY A 234 7.70 -21.84 -8.60
CA GLY A 234 8.49 -21.38 -7.46
C GLY A 234 9.38 -20.18 -7.81
N SER A 235 10.05 -20.19 -8.97
CA SER A 235 10.85 -19.04 -9.43
C SER A 235 10.01 -17.78 -9.62
N THR A 236 8.82 -17.91 -10.22
CA THR A 236 7.94 -16.74 -10.42
C THR A 236 7.41 -16.19 -9.11
N ILE A 237 7.12 -17.04 -8.11
CA ILE A 237 6.72 -16.60 -6.77
C ILE A 237 7.86 -15.80 -6.13
N VAL A 238 9.08 -16.34 -6.13
CA VAL A 238 10.25 -15.68 -5.52
C VAL A 238 10.57 -14.35 -6.21
N ILE A 239 10.65 -14.34 -7.54
CA ILE A 239 10.96 -13.13 -8.31
C ILE A 239 9.87 -12.07 -8.11
N SER A 240 8.59 -12.46 -8.15
CA SER A 240 7.48 -11.55 -7.94
C SER A 240 7.46 -10.99 -6.52
N ALA A 241 7.76 -11.82 -5.51
CA ALA A 241 7.87 -11.38 -4.12
C ALA A 241 8.98 -10.33 -3.91
N ILE A 242 10.18 -10.59 -4.45
CA ILE A 242 11.31 -9.66 -4.38
C ILE A 242 10.95 -8.36 -5.11
N ALA A 243 10.39 -8.45 -6.32
CA ALA A 243 9.93 -7.30 -7.08
C ALA A 243 8.87 -6.50 -6.31
N LEU A 244 7.94 -7.18 -5.62
CA LEU A 244 6.93 -6.56 -4.76
C LEU A 244 7.58 -5.67 -3.70
N GLY A 245 8.58 -6.17 -2.98
CA GLY A 245 9.28 -5.42 -1.94
C GLY A 245 10.03 -4.19 -2.45
N PHE A 246 10.48 -4.20 -3.71
CA PHE A 246 11.15 -3.06 -4.32
C PHE A 246 10.18 -2.03 -4.91
N VAL A 247 9.15 -2.49 -5.62
CA VAL A 247 8.14 -1.68 -6.29
C VAL A 247 7.21 -1.02 -5.26
N TYR A 248 6.81 -1.77 -4.25
CA TYR A 248 5.86 -1.34 -3.25
C TYR A 248 6.57 -1.06 -1.94
N ARG A 249 6.66 0.23 -1.59
CA ARG A 249 7.33 0.71 -0.38
C ARG A 249 6.31 1.43 0.51
N PRO A 250 5.60 0.70 1.39
CA PRO A 250 4.67 1.30 2.32
C PRO A 250 5.32 2.40 3.15
N ARG A 251 4.58 3.49 3.38
CA ARG A 251 5.08 4.61 4.19
C ARG A 251 4.97 4.24 5.68
N VAL A 252 6.06 3.76 6.24
CA VAL A 252 6.24 3.48 7.67
C VAL A 252 7.59 4.03 8.18
N PRO A 253 7.70 4.42 9.46
CA PRO A 253 8.97 4.83 10.05
C PRO A 253 10.04 3.76 9.88
N VAL A 254 11.29 4.18 9.66
CA VAL A 254 12.41 3.26 9.38
C VAL A 254 12.58 2.23 10.48
N TRP A 255 12.51 2.63 11.75
CA TRP A 255 12.64 1.74 12.90
C TRP A 255 11.55 0.67 12.95
N VAL A 256 10.29 1.04 12.71
CA VAL A 256 9.17 0.07 12.65
C VAL A 256 9.41 -0.95 11.55
N ARG A 257 9.85 -0.50 10.36
CA ARG A 257 10.18 -1.40 9.25
C ARG A 257 11.34 -2.34 9.59
N ILE A 258 12.37 -1.86 10.28
CA ILE A 258 13.50 -2.70 10.73
C ILE A 258 13.01 -3.74 11.74
N THR A 259 12.24 -3.35 12.74
CA THR A 259 11.68 -4.28 13.74
C THR A 259 10.83 -5.35 13.09
N LEU A 260 9.92 -4.97 12.19
CA LEU A 260 9.11 -5.92 11.43
C LEU A 260 9.98 -6.85 10.59
N ALA A 261 11.02 -6.33 9.93
CA ALA A 261 11.94 -7.15 9.15
C ALA A 261 12.68 -8.18 10.02
N ILE A 262 13.13 -7.81 11.22
CA ILE A 262 13.78 -8.74 12.16
C ILE A 262 12.81 -9.83 12.60
N VAL A 263 11.58 -9.46 13.00
CA VAL A 263 10.56 -10.44 13.44
C VAL A 263 10.19 -11.39 12.31
N VAL A 264 9.95 -10.87 11.10
CA VAL A 264 9.62 -11.69 9.92
C VAL A 264 10.80 -12.58 9.52
N ALA A 265 12.04 -12.06 9.54
CA ALA A 265 13.22 -12.87 9.25
C ALA A 265 13.38 -14.01 10.25
N TRP A 266 13.22 -13.73 11.54
CA TRP A 266 13.26 -14.75 12.59
C TRP A 266 12.18 -15.82 12.38
N PHE A 267 10.94 -15.41 12.04
CA PHE A 267 9.84 -16.32 11.74
C PHE A 267 10.14 -17.20 10.50
N CYS A 268 10.67 -16.62 9.42
CA CYS A 268 11.05 -17.38 8.22
C CYS A 268 12.18 -18.39 8.51
N LEU A 269 13.17 -18.01 9.32
CA LEU A 269 14.24 -18.93 9.73
C LEU A 269 13.71 -20.05 10.63
N TRP A 270 12.76 -19.74 11.52
CA TRP A 270 12.07 -20.73 12.33
C TRP A 270 11.28 -21.72 11.44
N LEU A 271 10.50 -21.22 10.47
CA LEU A 271 9.77 -22.06 9.51
C LEU A 271 10.71 -22.97 8.71
N ARG A 272 11.84 -22.44 8.22
CA ARG A 272 12.88 -23.25 7.57
C ARG A 272 13.41 -24.34 8.49
N GLY A 273 13.69 -24.01 9.74
CA GLY A 273 14.15 -24.99 10.74
C GLY A 273 13.12 -26.09 11.01
N GLN A 274 11.82 -25.79 10.98
CA GLN A 274 10.75 -26.80 11.07
C GLN A 274 10.70 -27.67 9.82
N TYR A 275 10.80 -27.07 8.63
CA TYR A 275 10.88 -27.78 7.36
C TYR A 275 12.06 -28.76 7.34
N ASP A 276 13.27 -28.33 7.70
CA ASP A 276 14.45 -29.20 7.65
C ASP A 276 14.40 -30.35 8.67
N ARG A 277 13.88 -30.12 9.88
CA ARG A 277 13.97 -31.08 10.99
C ARG A 277 12.78 -32.04 11.09
N ARG A 278 11.61 -31.64 10.59
CA ARG A 278 10.35 -32.34 10.90
C ARG A 278 9.56 -32.77 9.67
N PHE A 279 10.04 -32.53 8.43
CA PHE A 279 9.24 -32.75 7.22
C PHE A 279 8.57 -34.15 7.12
N GLY A 280 9.30 -35.21 7.47
CA GLY A 280 8.76 -36.59 7.47
C GLY A 280 7.78 -36.91 8.62
N GLN A 281 7.72 -36.08 9.66
CA GLN A 281 6.71 -36.15 10.72
C GLN A 281 5.49 -35.26 10.44
N LEU A 282 5.61 -34.39 9.41
CA LEU A 282 4.68 -33.32 9.04
C LEU A 282 3.85 -33.66 7.78
N GLU A 283 3.98 -34.89 7.27
CA GLU A 283 3.71 -35.28 5.88
C GLU A 283 2.23 -35.13 5.45
N SER A 284 1.27 -35.16 6.39
CA SER A 284 -0.16 -35.05 6.06
C SER A 284 -0.73 -33.64 6.16
N SER A 285 -0.17 -32.77 7.01
CA SER A 285 -0.86 -31.54 7.43
C SER A 285 -0.10 -30.27 7.03
N LEU A 286 1.23 -30.24 7.19
CA LEU A 286 2.02 -29.11 6.71
C LEU A 286 2.16 -29.16 5.18
N SER A 287 2.27 -30.36 4.59
CA SER A 287 2.33 -30.51 3.14
C SER A 287 1.06 -29.95 2.49
N GLY A 288 -0.13 -30.26 3.01
CA GLY A 288 -1.41 -29.73 2.52
C GLY A 288 -1.54 -28.22 2.64
N LEU A 289 -1.07 -27.62 3.75
CA LEU A 289 -1.03 -26.16 3.92
C LEU A 289 -0.08 -25.49 2.92
N LEU A 290 1.13 -26.03 2.76
CA LEU A 290 2.11 -25.49 1.83
C LEU A 290 1.70 -25.71 0.37
N GLU A 291 1.03 -26.83 0.06
CA GLU A 291 0.41 -27.12 -1.23
C GLU A 291 -0.71 -26.13 -1.55
N SER A 292 -1.56 -25.83 -0.57
CA SER A 292 -2.59 -24.80 -0.69
C SER A 292 -1.97 -23.41 -0.92
N PHE A 293 -0.89 -23.10 -0.20
CA PHE A 293 -0.22 -21.81 -0.31
C PHE A 293 0.50 -21.62 -1.65
N PHE A 294 1.34 -22.58 -2.05
CA PHE A 294 2.20 -22.48 -3.24
C PHE A 294 1.56 -23.04 -4.52
N GLY A 295 0.55 -23.90 -4.38
CA GLY A 295 -0.12 -24.59 -5.49
C GLY A 295 0.65 -25.77 -6.06
N PHE A 296 1.69 -26.26 -5.38
CA PHE A 296 2.49 -27.42 -5.75
C PHE A 296 2.92 -28.20 -4.52
N THR A 297 3.16 -29.50 -4.66
CA THR A 297 3.71 -30.35 -3.59
C THR A 297 5.12 -29.91 -3.25
N VAL A 298 5.33 -29.48 -2.00
CA VAL A 298 6.66 -29.09 -1.52
C VAL A 298 7.52 -30.35 -1.46
N PRO A 299 8.66 -30.39 -2.17
CA PRO A 299 9.52 -31.56 -2.18
C PRO A 299 10.20 -31.77 -0.82
N TYR A 300 10.54 -33.03 -0.52
CA TYR A 300 11.24 -33.40 0.71
C TYR A 300 12.62 -32.73 0.78
N PRO A 301 13.05 -32.18 1.94
CA PRO A 301 14.30 -31.41 2.05
C PRO A 301 15.52 -32.14 1.47
N ALA A 302 15.64 -33.45 1.70
CA ALA A 302 16.76 -34.26 1.21
C ALA A 302 16.85 -34.40 -0.32
N TYR A 303 15.77 -34.14 -1.06
CA TYR A 303 15.73 -34.23 -2.53
C TYR A 303 15.85 -32.86 -3.22
N VAL A 304 16.09 -31.80 -2.45
CA VAL A 304 16.08 -30.41 -2.92
C VAL A 304 17.42 -29.79 -2.58
N ALA A 305 17.96 -28.99 -3.49
CA ALA A 305 19.20 -28.28 -3.18
C ALA A 305 18.95 -27.17 -2.15
N ASP A 306 19.83 -27.04 -1.16
CA ASP A 306 19.71 -26.06 -0.06
C ASP A 306 19.50 -24.61 -0.55
N TRP A 307 20.08 -24.26 -1.69
CA TRP A 307 19.92 -22.93 -2.27
C TRP A 307 18.48 -22.66 -2.74
N GLN A 308 17.75 -23.69 -3.20
CA GLN A 308 16.35 -23.55 -3.63
C GLN A 308 15.45 -23.29 -2.43
N VAL A 309 15.64 -24.04 -1.33
CA VAL A 309 14.93 -23.83 -0.06
C VAL A 309 15.25 -22.44 0.51
N SER A 310 16.52 -22.03 0.44
CA SER A 310 16.95 -20.70 0.86
C SER A 310 16.27 -19.59 0.05
N LEU A 311 16.25 -19.69 -1.28
CA LEU A 311 15.59 -18.71 -2.15
C LEU A 311 14.09 -18.64 -1.91
N MET A 312 13.42 -19.77 -1.71
CA MET A 312 12.00 -19.79 -1.39
C MET A 312 11.72 -19.11 -0.04
N THR A 313 12.58 -19.36 0.97
CA THR A 313 12.52 -18.70 2.27
C THR A 313 12.69 -17.17 2.12
N VAL A 314 13.61 -16.72 1.25
CA VAL A 314 13.74 -15.30 0.91
C VAL A 314 12.47 -14.76 0.24
N GLY A 315 11.87 -15.49 -0.69
CA GLY A 315 10.59 -15.11 -1.32
C GLY A 315 9.47 -14.93 -0.28
N VAL A 316 9.30 -15.90 0.61
CA VAL A 316 8.31 -15.82 1.72
C VAL A 316 8.60 -14.63 2.62
N PHE A 317 9.86 -14.38 2.97
CA PHE A 317 10.24 -13.19 3.73
C PHE A 317 9.75 -11.89 3.06
N PHE A 318 9.98 -11.73 1.75
CA PHE A 318 9.55 -10.54 1.01
C PHE A 318 8.03 -10.40 0.94
N ILE A 319 7.28 -11.50 0.81
CA ILE A 319 5.81 -11.49 0.88
C ILE A 319 5.37 -10.95 2.25
N LEU A 320 5.85 -11.59 3.32
CA LEU A 320 5.42 -11.28 4.68
C LEU A 320 5.81 -9.86 5.11
N ILE A 321 7.04 -9.41 4.83
CA ILE A 321 7.46 -8.05 5.19
C ILE A 321 6.67 -6.99 4.42
N THR A 322 6.33 -7.25 3.16
CA THR A 322 5.52 -6.33 2.35
C THR A 322 4.11 -6.22 2.92
N ILE A 323 3.49 -7.34 3.29
CA ILE A 323 2.17 -7.37 3.93
C ILE A 323 2.21 -6.67 5.29
N ALA A 324 3.16 -7.03 6.15
CA ALA A 324 3.30 -6.47 7.49
C ALA A 324 3.46 -4.95 7.45
N THR A 325 4.36 -4.45 6.60
CA THR A 325 4.58 -3.00 6.45
C THR A 325 3.37 -2.28 5.83
N ALA A 326 2.63 -2.93 4.92
CA ALA A 326 1.43 -2.39 4.32
C ALA A 326 0.26 -2.29 5.31
N LEU A 327 0.05 -3.32 6.13
CA LEU A 327 -0.98 -3.33 7.17
C LEU A 327 -0.74 -2.23 8.21
N VAL A 328 0.51 -2.10 8.67
CA VAL A 328 0.91 -1.11 9.68
C VAL A 328 0.83 0.32 9.16
N SER A 329 1.03 0.53 7.85
CA SER A 329 0.91 1.85 7.27
C SER A 329 -0.54 2.37 7.31
N SER A 330 -0.73 3.60 7.77
CA SER A 330 -2.04 4.24 7.80
C SER A 330 -2.62 4.54 6.41
N ARG A 331 -1.77 4.73 5.40
CA ARG A 331 -2.18 5.04 4.01
C ARG A 331 -2.39 3.82 3.15
N ASP A 332 -1.69 2.75 3.47
CA ASP A 332 -1.56 1.57 2.60
C ASP A 332 -2.29 0.34 3.17
N ARG A 333 -3.05 0.51 4.26
CA ARG A 333 -3.75 -0.58 4.95
C ARG A 333 -4.71 -1.36 4.07
N LYS A 334 -5.51 -0.69 3.22
CA LYS A 334 -6.44 -1.37 2.31
C LYS A 334 -5.70 -2.33 1.38
N THR A 335 -4.57 -1.90 0.86
CA THR A 335 -3.66 -2.74 0.07
C THR A 335 -3.03 -3.84 0.93
N GLY A 336 -2.65 -3.56 2.17
CA GLY A 336 -2.18 -4.58 3.11
C GLY A 336 -3.21 -5.70 3.31
N VAL A 337 -4.47 -5.34 3.58
CA VAL A 337 -5.58 -6.31 3.70
C VAL A 337 -5.78 -7.09 2.41
N ALA A 338 -5.75 -6.44 1.26
CA ALA A 338 -5.84 -7.10 -0.04
C ALA A 338 -4.72 -8.14 -0.24
N LEU A 339 -3.47 -7.77 0.05
CA LEU A 339 -2.31 -8.67 -0.03
C LEU A 339 -2.41 -9.83 0.98
N THR A 340 -2.90 -9.56 2.19
CA THR A 340 -3.16 -10.60 3.20
C THR A 340 -4.17 -11.62 2.68
N LEU A 341 -5.31 -11.16 2.13
CA LEU A 341 -6.34 -12.06 1.59
C LEU A 341 -5.81 -12.91 0.42
N MET A 342 -5.04 -12.31 -0.49
CA MET A 342 -4.41 -13.07 -1.60
C MET A 342 -3.39 -14.09 -1.09
N THR A 343 -2.67 -13.76 -0.02
CA THR A 343 -1.63 -14.63 0.56
C THR A 343 -2.25 -15.78 1.35
N LEU A 344 -3.30 -15.51 2.15
CA LEU A 344 -4.06 -16.54 2.86
C LEU A 344 -4.78 -17.49 1.88
N GLY A 345 -5.33 -16.95 0.79
CA GLY A 345 -5.96 -17.76 -0.25
C GLY A 345 -4.98 -18.60 -1.08
N GLY A 346 -3.70 -18.23 -1.10
CA GLY A 346 -2.64 -18.96 -1.77
C GLY A 346 -2.80 -19.06 -3.29
N LEU A 347 -2.04 -19.97 -3.90
CA LEU A 347 -2.17 -20.34 -5.32
C LEU A 347 -2.86 -21.69 -5.51
N GLY A 348 -3.11 -22.44 -4.42
CA GLY A 348 -3.65 -23.78 -4.46
C GLY A 348 -5.11 -23.83 -4.87
N LEU A 349 -5.96 -22.87 -4.49
CA LEU A 349 -7.37 -22.76 -4.96
C LEU A 349 -8.19 -24.05 -4.91
N GLY A 350 -7.83 -25.01 -4.05
CA GLY A 350 -8.47 -26.32 -3.98
C GLY A 350 -9.91 -26.26 -3.48
N SER A 351 -10.34 -25.09 -2.99
CA SER A 351 -11.65 -24.86 -2.41
C SER A 351 -12.23 -23.51 -2.87
N PRO A 352 -13.57 -23.37 -2.91
CA PRO A 352 -14.23 -22.14 -3.31
C PRO A 352 -13.94 -20.99 -2.35
N HIS A 353 -13.66 -21.27 -1.07
CA HIS A 353 -13.31 -20.24 -0.09
C HIS A 353 -11.92 -19.63 -0.37
N LEU A 354 -10.93 -20.43 -0.77
CA LEU A 354 -9.60 -19.93 -1.16
C LEU A 354 -9.71 -19.06 -2.42
N ALA A 355 -10.47 -19.51 -3.41
CA ALA A 355 -10.74 -18.73 -4.61
C ALA A 355 -11.45 -17.40 -4.30
N LEU A 356 -12.39 -17.38 -3.34
CA LEU A 356 -13.03 -16.15 -2.84
C LEU A 356 -12.02 -15.22 -2.18
N LEU A 357 -11.13 -15.72 -1.31
CA LEU A 357 -10.11 -14.90 -0.65
C LEU A 357 -9.18 -14.25 -1.66
N VAL A 358 -8.65 -15.02 -2.63
CA VAL A 358 -7.74 -14.46 -3.63
C VAL A 358 -8.45 -13.49 -4.56
N GLY A 359 -9.62 -13.85 -5.09
CA GLY A 359 -10.37 -12.96 -5.98
C GLY A 359 -10.80 -11.67 -5.28
N THR A 360 -11.19 -11.74 -4.00
CA THR A 360 -11.54 -10.56 -3.20
C THR A 360 -10.32 -9.68 -2.96
N GLY A 361 -9.19 -10.28 -2.55
CA GLY A 361 -7.94 -9.55 -2.39
C GLY A 361 -7.51 -8.87 -3.70
N ALA A 362 -7.66 -9.55 -4.83
CA ALA A 362 -7.35 -9.04 -6.15
C ALA A 362 -8.20 -7.82 -6.54
N ILE A 363 -9.53 -7.87 -6.38
CA ILE A 363 -10.39 -6.71 -6.68
C ILE A 363 -10.21 -5.57 -5.68
N LEU A 364 -9.95 -5.87 -4.39
CA LEU A 364 -9.62 -4.85 -3.38
C LEU A 364 -8.29 -4.16 -3.69
N LEU A 365 -7.33 -4.88 -4.26
CA LEU A 365 -6.07 -4.30 -4.73
C LEU A 365 -6.30 -3.30 -5.87
N VAL A 366 -7.17 -3.65 -6.82
CA VAL A 366 -7.53 -2.75 -7.92
C VAL A 366 -8.27 -1.52 -7.36
N ASP A 367 -9.24 -1.72 -6.45
CA ASP A 367 -9.98 -0.64 -5.81
C ASP A 367 -9.09 0.27 -4.95
N SER A 368 -8.11 -0.28 -4.23
CA SER A 368 -7.19 0.52 -3.40
C SER A 368 -6.27 1.41 -4.25
N GLY A 369 -5.89 0.97 -5.46
CA GLY A 369 -5.15 1.79 -6.41
C GLY A 369 -6.00 2.87 -7.10
N LEU A 370 -7.32 2.74 -7.00
CA LEU A 370 -8.31 3.66 -7.56
C LEU A 370 -8.89 4.63 -6.51
N ASP A 371 -8.50 4.49 -5.25
CA ASP A 371 -9.04 5.26 -4.13
C ASP A 371 -8.62 6.74 -4.23
N PRO A 372 -9.60 7.68 -4.35
CA PRO A 372 -9.31 9.12 -4.37
C PRO A 372 -8.79 9.64 -3.02
N ASP A 373 -9.06 8.94 -1.91
CA ASP A 373 -8.62 9.32 -0.55
C ASP A 373 -7.15 9.02 -0.28
N ASN A 374 -6.48 8.31 -1.19
CA ASN A 374 -5.03 8.22 -1.17
C ASN A 374 -4.53 9.51 -1.81
N PRO A 375 -4.08 10.51 -1.02
CA PRO A 375 -3.98 11.86 -1.51
C PRO A 375 -3.07 11.85 -2.73
N ARG A 376 -3.67 12.14 -3.89
CA ARG A 376 -2.99 12.99 -4.88
C ARG A 376 -2.37 14.13 -4.06
N PRO A 377 -1.12 14.55 -4.28
CA PRO A 377 -0.65 15.79 -3.65
C PRO A 377 -1.78 16.79 -3.82
N SER A 378 -2.39 17.17 -2.70
CA SER A 378 -3.67 17.85 -2.68
C SER A 378 -3.52 19.03 -3.62
N ARG A 379 -4.46 19.21 -4.56
CA ARG A 379 -4.51 20.45 -5.32
C ARG A 379 -4.50 21.56 -4.26
N PRO A 380 -3.55 22.52 -4.29
CA PRO A 380 -3.64 23.68 -3.43
C PRO A 380 -5.04 24.25 -3.60
N ARG A 381 -5.73 24.55 -2.48
CA ARG A 381 -7.18 24.89 -2.48
C ARG A 381 -7.51 26.10 -3.35
N GLN A 382 -6.51 26.87 -3.77
CA GLN A 382 -6.66 28.03 -4.62
C GLN A 382 -5.68 27.97 -5.81
N PRO A 383 -6.14 28.35 -7.01
CA PRO A 383 -5.32 28.38 -8.22
C PRO A 383 -4.23 29.45 -8.11
N ILE A 384 -2.99 29.12 -8.49
CA ILE A 384 -1.88 30.09 -8.60
C ILE A 384 -1.89 30.85 -9.93
N THR A 385 -2.73 30.42 -10.88
CA THR A 385 -2.84 30.99 -12.23
C THR A 385 -3.08 32.51 -12.23
N PRO A 386 -3.90 33.12 -11.35
CA PRO A 386 -4.07 34.57 -11.31
C PRO A 386 -2.78 35.32 -10.95
N ALA A 387 -2.03 34.83 -9.96
CA ALA A 387 -0.75 35.43 -9.58
C ALA A 387 0.30 35.28 -10.69
N ALA A 388 0.31 34.13 -11.38
CA ALA A 388 1.18 33.92 -12.54
C ALA A 388 0.81 34.83 -13.71
N ALA A 389 -0.49 35.03 -13.98
CA ALA A 389 -0.96 35.93 -15.02
C ALA A 389 -0.63 37.39 -14.71
N GLN A 390 -0.80 37.82 -13.46
CA GLN A 390 -0.37 39.14 -13.01
C GLN A 390 1.14 39.34 -13.18
N LEU A 391 1.95 38.35 -12.79
CA LEU A 391 3.41 38.40 -12.98
C LEU A 391 3.80 38.51 -14.46
N ALA A 392 3.14 37.76 -15.35
CA ALA A 392 3.37 37.85 -16.79
C ALA A 392 3.05 39.25 -17.31
N THR A 393 1.91 39.83 -16.91
CA THR A 393 1.51 41.20 -17.29
C THR A 393 2.51 42.25 -16.79
N GLU A 394 2.92 42.19 -15.52
CA GLU A 394 3.87 43.13 -14.91
C GLU A 394 5.26 43.10 -15.56
N LEU A 395 5.63 41.98 -16.17
CA LEU A 395 6.91 41.78 -16.85
C LEU A 395 6.81 41.91 -18.37
N GLY A 396 5.62 42.13 -18.93
CA GLY A 396 5.39 42.16 -20.38
C GLY A 396 5.70 40.81 -21.06
N LEU A 397 5.48 39.69 -20.37
CA LEU A 397 5.73 38.33 -20.86
C LEU A 397 4.46 37.68 -21.42
N ASP A 398 4.64 36.61 -22.19
CA ASP A 398 3.55 35.79 -22.69
C ASP A 398 2.70 35.20 -21.55
N ALA A 399 1.46 34.85 -21.88
CA ALA A 399 0.51 34.27 -20.93
C ALA A 399 1.07 32.99 -20.27
N PRO A 400 0.73 32.71 -19.00
CA PRO A 400 1.24 31.56 -18.27
C PRO A 400 0.91 30.23 -18.98
N ILE A 401 1.91 29.39 -19.15
CA ILE A 401 1.78 28.05 -19.72
C ILE A 401 1.41 27.09 -18.58
N VAL A 402 0.29 26.39 -18.74
CA VAL A 402 -0.15 25.34 -17.80
C VAL A 402 0.27 23.98 -18.35
N LEU A 403 1.32 23.39 -17.76
CA LEU A 403 1.88 22.10 -18.15
C LEU A 403 1.31 20.97 -17.29
N ASP A 404 0.98 19.84 -17.91
CA ASP A 404 0.41 18.63 -17.30
C ASP A 404 -0.89 18.85 -16.51
N ALA A 405 -2.04 18.61 -17.16
CA ALA A 405 -3.36 18.46 -16.53
C ALA A 405 -3.59 19.39 -15.31
N GLU A 406 -3.32 20.68 -15.50
CA GLU A 406 -3.56 21.79 -14.57
C GLU A 406 -2.64 21.90 -13.33
N SER A 407 -1.49 21.22 -13.31
CA SER A 407 -0.68 21.14 -12.08
C SER A 407 0.56 22.05 -12.06
N VAL A 408 1.26 22.24 -13.17
CA VAL A 408 2.46 23.09 -13.20
C VAL A 408 2.16 24.37 -13.98
N VAL A 409 2.36 25.52 -13.33
CA VAL A 409 2.21 26.83 -14.00
C VAL A 409 3.60 27.40 -14.22
N ALA A 410 3.89 27.79 -15.46
CA ALA A 410 5.15 28.39 -15.85
C ALA A 410 4.93 29.73 -16.56
N VAL A 411 5.80 30.69 -16.28
CA VAL A 411 5.92 31.95 -17.03
C VAL A 411 7.34 32.01 -17.53
N GLU A 412 7.51 32.14 -18.84
CA GLU A 412 8.81 32.13 -19.51
C GLU A 412 8.91 33.31 -20.48
N GLY A 413 10.10 33.86 -20.63
CA GLY A 413 10.38 34.91 -21.62
C GLY A 413 11.67 35.65 -21.31
N SER A 414 11.75 36.92 -21.69
CA SER A 414 12.94 37.74 -21.47
C SER A 414 12.58 39.11 -20.91
N VAL A 415 13.31 39.53 -19.88
CA VAL A 415 13.20 40.86 -19.25
C VAL A 415 14.57 41.51 -19.35
N ASP A 416 14.64 42.71 -19.95
CA ASP A 416 15.90 43.44 -20.20
C ASP A 416 16.98 42.58 -20.89
N GLY A 417 16.58 41.72 -21.84
CA GLY A 417 17.47 40.80 -22.55
C GLY A 417 17.93 39.58 -21.74
N CYS A 418 17.55 39.47 -20.46
CA CYS A 418 17.85 38.32 -19.61
C CYS A 418 16.72 37.28 -19.70
N PRO A 419 17.03 35.98 -19.90
CA PRO A 419 16.00 34.94 -19.89
C PRO A 419 15.42 34.76 -18.48
N VAL A 420 14.10 34.68 -18.38
CA VAL A 420 13.37 34.49 -17.12
C VAL A 420 12.52 33.24 -17.23
N ARG A 421 12.57 32.40 -16.19
CA ARG A 421 11.71 31.23 -16.02
C ARG A 421 11.20 31.20 -14.59
N TRP A 422 9.90 31.45 -14.44
CA TRP A 422 9.17 31.26 -13.19
C TRP A 422 8.35 29.98 -13.31
N ARG A 423 8.44 29.09 -12.32
CA ARG A 423 7.72 27.81 -12.32
C ARG A 423 7.17 27.52 -10.93
N ALA A 424 5.88 27.22 -10.87
CA ALA A 424 5.23 26.75 -9.65
C ALA A 424 4.76 25.30 -9.81
N ARG A 425 5.03 24.49 -8.79
CA ARG A 425 4.59 23.09 -8.69
C ARG A 425 3.88 22.84 -7.36
N PRO A 426 2.79 22.04 -7.35
CA PRO A 426 2.06 21.73 -6.14
C PRO A 426 2.87 20.76 -5.27
N ARG A 427 2.84 20.99 -3.96
CA ARG A 427 3.49 20.17 -2.94
C ARG A 427 2.58 20.01 -1.73
N GLY A 428 1.56 19.15 -1.86
CA GLY A 428 0.46 19.10 -0.90
C GLY A 428 -0.36 20.40 -0.99
N ASP A 429 -0.79 20.95 0.13
CA ASP A 429 -1.60 22.19 0.15
C ASP A 429 -0.81 23.47 -0.17
N LEU A 430 0.49 23.35 -0.45
CA LEU A 430 1.42 24.46 -0.67
C LEU A 430 2.01 24.42 -2.08
N TRP A 431 2.50 25.55 -2.53
CA TRP A 431 3.25 25.70 -3.78
C TRP A 431 4.74 25.69 -3.50
N GLU A 432 5.48 24.94 -4.32
CA GLU A 432 6.92 25.13 -4.46
C GLU A 432 7.18 25.96 -5.71
N ILE A 433 7.84 27.10 -5.53
CA ILE A 433 8.10 28.08 -6.56
C ILE A 433 9.59 28.11 -6.83
N GLN A 434 9.95 28.07 -8.10
CA GLN A 434 11.31 28.19 -8.59
C GLN A 434 11.35 29.28 -9.64
N LEU A 435 12.08 30.35 -9.34
CA LEU A 435 12.35 31.45 -10.25
C LEU A 435 13.82 31.38 -10.66
N SER A 436 14.09 31.51 -11.95
CA SER A 436 15.41 31.58 -12.55
C SER A 436 15.48 32.81 -13.44
N VAL A 437 16.52 33.62 -13.29
CA VAL A 437 16.80 34.82 -14.10
C VAL A 437 18.23 34.68 -14.63
N GLY A 438 18.43 34.82 -15.94
CA GLY A 438 19.71 34.55 -16.58
C GLY A 438 19.98 33.07 -16.83
N VAL A 439 21.21 32.77 -17.26
CA VAL A 439 21.68 31.41 -17.55
C VAL A 439 22.27 30.81 -16.27
N ILE A 440 21.67 29.72 -15.80
CA ILE A 440 22.16 28.98 -14.63
C ILE A 440 23.14 27.88 -15.09
N PRO A 441 24.45 28.03 -14.85
CA PRO A 441 25.44 27.01 -15.21
C PRO A 441 25.32 25.77 -14.30
N ARG A 442 25.97 24.67 -14.69
CA ARG A 442 26.06 23.45 -13.86
C ARG A 442 26.97 23.59 -12.63
N ASP A 443 27.73 24.69 -12.56
CA ASP A 443 28.69 24.94 -11.50
C ASP A 443 28.03 25.31 -10.17
N ARG A 444 28.84 25.31 -9.10
CA ARG A 444 28.38 25.77 -7.78
C ARG A 444 28.12 27.29 -7.81
N PRO A 445 27.07 27.78 -7.14
CA PRO A 445 26.81 29.22 -7.06
C PRO A 445 27.93 29.93 -6.30
N LYS A 446 28.25 31.16 -6.72
CA LYS A 446 29.25 32.03 -6.07
C LYS A 446 28.78 32.45 -4.67
N VAL A 447 27.49 32.70 -4.53
CA VAL A 447 26.84 33.09 -3.27
C VAL A 447 25.49 32.42 -3.12
N ARG A 448 25.16 32.02 -1.89
CA ARG A 448 23.82 31.61 -1.49
C ARG A 448 23.32 32.49 -0.35
N LEU A 449 22.06 32.89 -0.42
CA LEU A 449 21.31 33.50 0.65
C LEU A 449 20.34 32.44 1.17
N LEU A 450 20.55 32.02 2.43
CA LEU A 450 19.74 31.01 3.10
C LEU A 450 18.80 31.71 4.10
N PRO A 451 17.55 31.26 4.26
CA PRO A 451 16.66 31.85 5.25
C PRO A 451 17.21 31.62 6.66
N ASN A 452 17.11 32.63 7.52
CA ASN A 452 17.52 32.51 8.92
C ASN A 452 16.54 31.60 9.67
N GLY A 453 17.02 30.42 10.11
CA GLY A 453 16.41 29.70 11.22
C GLY A 453 16.65 30.48 12.52
N ALA A 454 15.79 30.29 13.53
CA ALA A 454 15.67 31.10 14.76
C ALA A 454 16.90 31.20 15.70
N GLU A 455 18.13 30.98 15.22
CA GLU A 455 19.36 31.11 16.00
C GLU A 455 20.43 31.78 15.13
N THR A 456 20.57 33.10 15.21
CA THR A 456 21.84 33.85 15.34
C THR A 456 21.69 35.35 15.08
N THR A 457 22.35 36.12 15.94
CA THR A 457 22.49 37.58 15.97
C THR A 457 23.64 38.04 15.08
N THR A 458 23.36 38.70 13.96
CA THR A 458 24.35 39.51 13.22
C THR A 458 23.70 40.80 12.72
N SER A 459 24.50 41.88 12.62
CA SER A 459 24.08 43.29 12.72
C SER A 459 23.92 44.05 11.39
N ASP A 460 23.67 43.38 10.27
CA ASP A 460 23.44 44.06 8.98
C ASP A 460 21.97 43.94 8.55
N ALA A 461 21.42 44.95 7.88
CA ALA A 461 19.98 45.01 7.58
C ALA A 461 19.46 43.86 6.68
N THR A 462 20.33 43.19 5.90
CA THR A 462 20.02 41.90 5.23
C THR A 462 20.08 40.69 6.15
N ALA A 463 20.86 40.79 7.24
CA ALA A 463 21.08 39.75 8.22
C ALA A 463 19.86 39.51 9.13
N HIS A 464 18.80 40.31 9.02
CA HIS A 464 17.56 40.06 9.75
C HIS A 464 16.72 38.91 9.16
N HIS A 465 16.89 38.57 7.87
CA HIS A 465 16.08 37.52 7.23
C HIS A 465 16.90 36.42 6.53
N HIS A 466 18.09 36.71 6.00
CA HIS A 466 18.88 35.72 5.27
C HIS A 466 20.36 35.71 5.67
N ARG A 467 20.94 34.52 5.82
CA ARG A 467 22.36 34.28 6.01
C ARG A 467 23.07 34.16 4.67
N VAL A 468 24.13 34.95 4.48
CA VAL A 468 24.99 34.88 3.29
C VAL A 468 26.02 33.76 3.43
N ARG A 469 26.19 32.94 2.38
CA ARG A 469 27.22 31.90 2.29
C ARG A 469 27.91 31.97 0.93
N GLY A 470 29.20 32.30 0.93
CA GLY A 470 30.02 32.39 -0.30
C GLY A 470 30.74 33.73 -0.42
N ALA A 471 31.10 34.10 -1.65
CA ALA A 471 31.87 35.31 -1.92
C ALA A 471 30.98 36.56 -1.93
N ILE A 472 30.81 37.23 -0.78
CA ILE A 472 29.92 38.40 -0.59
C ILE A 472 30.09 39.47 -1.68
N ARG A 473 31.32 39.71 -2.16
CA ARG A 473 31.60 40.65 -3.26
C ARG A 473 30.81 40.38 -4.55
N ALA A 474 30.37 39.14 -4.76
CA ALA A 474 29.51 38.81 -5.91
C ALA A 474 28.09 39.42 -5.82
N LEU A 475 27.72 40.01 -4.68
CA LEU A 475 26.47 40.75 -4.49
C LEU A 475 26.61 42.26 -4.74
N GLU A 476 27.84 42.81 -4.83
CA GLU A 476 28.09 44.24 -5.07
C GLU A 476 27.38 44.79 -6.32
N PRO A 477 27.29 44.05 -7.46
CA PRO A 477 26.62 44.55 -8.67
C PRO A 477 25.11 44.83 -8.49
N PHE A 478 24.49 44.25 -7.46
CA PHE A 478 23.05 44.37 -7.22
C PHE A 478 22.69 45.56 -6.31
N GLY A 479 23.67 46.13 -5.60
CA GLY A 479 23.49 47.27 -4.69
C GLY A 479 22.42 47.05 -3.61
N ASP A 480 21.87 48.16 -3.10
CA ASP A 480 20.89 48.15 -2.01
C ASP A 480 19.50 47.63 -2.42
N ALA A 481 19.23 47.53 -3.73
CA ALA A 481 17.95 47.08 -4.26
C ALA A 481 17.71 45.57 -4.04
N LEU A 482 18.77 44.76 -3.98
CA LEU A 482 18.66 43.31 -3.74
C LEU A 482 18.20 42.97 -2.31
N PRO A 483 18.81 43.54 -1.25
CA PRO A 483 18.30 43.47 0.12
C PRO A 483 16.80 43.74 0.24
N GLU A 484 16.33 44.82 -0.38
CA GLU A 484 14.93 45.24 -0.32
C GLU A 484 14.01 44.24 -1.04
N ALA A 485 14.42 43.78 -2.23
CA ALA A 485 13.66 42.81 -3.00
C ALA A 485 13.58 41.44 -2.31
N ILE A 486 14.65 40.98 -1.66
CA ILE A 486 14.66 39.66 -1.00
C ILE A 486 14.00 39.66 0.38
N ALA A 487 13.91 40.81 1.05
CA ALA A 487 13.20 40.94 2.32
C ALA A 487 11.71 40.58 2.21
N ARG A 488 11.12 40.71 1.02
CA ARG A 488 9.75 40.27 0.72
C ARG A 488 9.58 38.74 0.71
N PHE A 489 10.68 37.99 0.72
CA PHE A 489 10.69 36.52 0.65
C PHE A 489 11.51 35.89 1.79
N PRO A 490 11.12 36.04 3.07
CA PRO A 490 11.95 35.63 4.21
C PRO A 490 12.22 34.12 4.31
N ALA A 491 11.42 33.30 3.63
CA ALA A 491 11.57 31.84 3.60
C ALA A 491 12.27 31.31 2.33
N ALA A 492 12.77 32.20 1.46
CA ALA A 492 13.36 31.82 0.19
C ALA A 492 14.85 31.48 0.30
N GLU A 493 15.28 30.52 -0.51
CA GLU A 493 16.70 30.26 -0.76
C GLU A 493 17.06 30.93 -2.10
N ALA A 494 17.99 31.90 -2.09
CA ALA A 494 18.51 32.51 -3.31
C ALA A 494 19.94 32.04 -3.58
N ALA A 495 20.25 31.74 -4.84
CA ALA A 495 21.57 31.35 -5.29
C ALA A 495 21.99 32.20 -6.49
N PHE A 496 23.18 32.79 -6.43
CA PHE A 496 23.72 33.68 -7.45
C PHE A 496 24.90 33.01 -8.16
N TYR A 497 24.84 33.07 -9.49
CA TYR A 497 25.79 32.51 -10.44
C TYR A 497 26.42 33.64 -11.25
N PRO A 498 27.51 33.39 -11.99
CA PRO A 498 28.14 34.41 -12.82
C PRO A 498 27.21 35.03 -13.88
N ALA A 499 26.26 34.25 -14.40
CA ALA A 499 25.39 34.64 -15.50
C ALA A 499 23.88 34.55 -15.15
N GLY A 500 23.55 34.50 -13.86
CA GLY A 500 22.15 34.42 -13.44
C GLY A 500 21.93 34.22 -11.94
N ALA A 501 20.67 34.22 -11.54
CA ALA A 501 20.25 33.93 -10.17
C ALA A 501 19.06 32.97 -10.15
N GLN A 502 18.93 32.26 -9.04
CA GLN A 502 17.83 31.35 -8.78
C GLN A 502 17.24 31.64 -7.41
N LEU A 503 15.92 31.81 -7.34
CA LEU A 503 15.16 31.95 -6.11
C LEU A 503 14.24 30.74 -5.95
N ARG A 504 14.28 30.08 -4.79
CA ARG A 504 13.48 28.89 -4.50
C ARG A 504 12.70 29.05 -3.21
N ILE A 505 11.39 28.91 -3.30
CA ILE A 505 10.48 28.90 -2.15
C ILE A 505 9.86 27.51 -2.06
N ARG A 506 10.12 26.79 -0.98
CA ARG A 506 9.72 25.38 -0.85
C ARG A 506 8.27 25.18 -0.40
N ALA A 507 7.66 26.23 0.13
CA ALA A 507 6.36 26.20 0.80
C ALA A 507 5.71 27.60 0.80
N ALA A 508 4.91 27.90 -0.23
CA ALA A 508 4.13 29.13 -0.33
C ALA A 508 2.63 28.83 -0.33
N ARG A 509 1.83 29.65 0.35
CA ARG A 509 0.37 29.67 0.17
C ARG A 509 0.05 30.61 -1.00
N SER A 510 -0.94 30.29 -1.81
CA SER A 510 -1.41 31.13 -2.92
C SER A 510 -1.63 32.60 -2.51
N GLU A 511 -2.24 32.82 -1.35
CA GLU A 511 -2.55 34.14 -0.79
C GLU A 511 -1.31 34.96 -0.41
N THR A 512 -0.17 34.30 -0.21
CA THR A 512 1.11 34.93 0.17
C THR A 512 2.01 35.21 -1.04
N ILE A 513 1.57 34.85 -2.25
CA ILE A 513 2.35 35.04 -3.48
C ILE A 513 2.04 36.43 -4.03
N ASP A 514 2.95 37.35 -3.81
CA ASP A 514 2.88 38.70 -4.36
C ASP A 514 3.63 38.77 -5.71
N ALA A 515 2.87 38.87 -6.80
CA ALA A 515 3.41 38.98 -8.15
C ALA A 515 4.31 40.21 -8.33
N ASN A 516 4.00 41.32 -7.65
CA ASN A 516 4.78 42.56 -7.77
C ASN A 516 6.15 42.41 -7.10
N ALA A 517 6.20 41.73 -5.96
CA ALA A 517 7.46 41.41 -5.30
C ALA A 517 8.36 40.52 -6.19
N PHE A 518 7.77 39.54 -6.91
CA PHE A 518 8.54 38.72 -7.85
C PHE A 518 9.03 39.56 -9.04
N ALA A 519 8.18 40.44 -9.59
CA ALA A 519 8.56 41.32 -10.69
C ALA A 519 9.70 42.26 -10.30
N GLN A 520 9.64 42.86 -9.11
CA GLN A 520 10.70 43.72 -8.56
C GLN A 520 12.01 42.95 -8.43
N PHE A 521 11.99 41.74 -7.84
CA PHE A 521 13.18 40.90 -7.72
C PHE A 521 13.77 40.56 -9.10
N ILE A 522 12.93 40.19 -10.08
CA ILE A 522 13.37 39.86 -11.44
C ILE A 522 14.05 41.07 -12.10
N ARG A 523 13.46 42.26 -12.01
CA ARG A 523 14.03 43.49 -12.58
C ARG A 523 15.37 43.86 -11.94
N VAL A 524 15.48 43.76 -10.60
CA VAL A 524 16.74 44.00 -9.88
C VAL A 524 17.84 43.06 -10.37
N VAL A 525 17.53 41.76 -10.49
CA VAL A 525 18.50 40.77 -10.98
C VAL A 525 18.83 40.99 -12.45
N ALA A 526 17.84 41.20 -13.32
CA ALA A 526 18.03 41.41 -14.75
C ALA A 526 18.87 42.67 -15.03
N THR A 527 18.58 43.78 -14.34
CA THR A 527 19.34 45.03 -14.46
C THR A 527 20.79 44.85 -14.02
N ALA A 528 21.03 44.11 -12.94
CA ALA A 528 22.38 43.82 -12.48
C ALA A 528 23.14 42.91 -13.47
N MET A 529 22.45 41.91 -14.04
CA MET A 529 23.04 41.01 -15.05
C MET A 529 23.34 41.74 -16.37
N ALA A 530 22.54 42.73 -16.77
CA ALA A 530 22.79 43.52 -17.97
C ALA A 530 24.03 44.44 -17.85
N LYS A 531 24.49 44.71 -16.63
CA LYS A 531 25.70 45.52 -16.35
C LYS A 531 26.98 44.70 -16.26
N LEU A 532 26.85 43.37 -16.16
CA LEU A 532 27.96 42.41 -16.09
C LEU A 532 28.24 41.85 -17.49
#